data_AF-A0A2H0VIC7-F1
#
_entry.id   AF-A0A2H0VIC7-F1
#
_cell.length_a   1.000
_cell.length_b   1.000
_cell.length_c   1.000
_cell.angle_alpha   90.00
_cell.angle_beta   90.00
_cell.angle_gamma   90.00
#
_symmetry.space_group_name_H-M   'P 1'
#
loop_
_entity.id
_entity.type
_entity.pdbx_description
1 polymer ?
#
loop_
_entity_poly.entity_id
_entity_poly.type
_entity_poly.pdbx_seq_one_letter_code
_entity_poly.pdbx_strand_id
1 'polypeptide(L)'
;MPRFSTELPEPITLKQSIGPSFILLGLALGSGELIMWPYLVSQYGLGIIWGGLIGITFQYFLNTEIMRYTLAWGESVFVGWRRWGKLIPAWF
;
A
#
# COMPACT_ATOMS: atom_id res chain seq x y z
N MET A 1 30.49 18.53 -5.21
CA MET A 1 29.94 17.16 -5.10
C MET A 1 29.36 16.99 -3.70
N PRO A 2 28.05 16.75 -3.54
CA PRO A 2 27.49 16.44 -2.22
C PRO A 2 28.05 15.06 -1.80
N ARG A 3 28.61 14.99 -0.59
CA ARG A 3 29.14 13.74 -0.03
C ARG A 3 27.94 12.90 0.40
N PHE A 4 27.65 11.81 -0.32
CA PHE A 4 26.78 10.77 0.20
C PHE A 4 27.53 10.08 1.35
N SER A 5 27.19 10.43 2.59
CA SER A 5 27.63 9.68 3.76
C SER A 5 27.05 8.27 3.68
N THR A 6 27.92 7.27 3.71
CA THR A 6 27.59 5.82 3.65
C THR A 6 26.87 5.31 4.91
N GLU A 7 26.49 6.22 5.82
CA GLU A 7 25.85 5.92 7.08
C GLU A 7 24.33 6.05 6.91
N LEU A 8 23.66 4.91 6.88
CA LEU A 8 22.21 4.85 6.95
C LEU A 8 21.78 5.45 8.30
N PRO A 9 20.73 6.29 8.34
CA PRO A 9 20.23 6.84 9.59
C PRO A 9 19.87 5.70 10.56
N GLU A 10 20.17 5.90 11.84
CA GLU A 10 19.84 4.90 12.86
C GLU A 10 18.33 4.59 12.82
N PRO A 11 17.95 3.31 12.86
CA PRO A 11 16.56 2.92 12.75
C PRO A 11 15.78 3.48 13.95
N ILE A 12 14.78 4.30 13.63
CA ILE A 12 13.78 4.76 14.59
C ILE A 12 13.23 3.58 15.39
N THR A 13 13.18 3.73 16.71
CA THR A 13 12.71 2.68 17.59
C THR A 13 11.23 2.37 17.29
N LEU A 14 10.81 1.11 17.40
CA LEU A 14 9.42 0.70 17.14
C LEU A 14 8.39 1.58 17.87
N LYS A 15 8.69 2.00 19.11
CA LYS A 15 7.83 2.90 19.90
C LYS A 15 7.63 4.28 19.26
N GLN A 16 8.65 4.83 18.62
CA GLN A 16 8.58 6.14 17.94
C GLN A 16 7.91 6.04 16.57
N SER A 17 7.90 4.86 15.96
CA SER A 17 7.26 4.61 14.66
C SER A 17 5.74 4.41 14.76
N ILE A 18 5.22 3.93 15.90
CA ILE A 18 3.78 3.65 16.07
C ILE A 18 2.91 4.88 15.83
N GLY A 19 3.27 6.06 16.35
CA GLY A 19 2.49 7.29 16.18
C GLY A 19 2.35 7.69 14.71
N PRO A 20 3.47 7.90 13.98
CA PRO A 20 3.45 8.16 12.54
C PRO A 20 2.75 7.07 11.74
N SER A 21 2.98 5.79 12.05
CA SER A 21 2.32 4.67 11.37
C SER A 21 0.81 4.67 11.56
N PHE A 22 0.30 5.02 12.74
CA PHE A 22 -1.14 5.08 12.98
C PHE A 22 -1.81 6.21 12.18
N ILE A 23 -1.14 7.37 12.09
CA ILE A 23 -1.59 8.48 11.24
C ILE A 23 -1.57 8.06 9.77
N LEU A 24 -0.49 7.40 9.32
CA LEU A 24 -0.36 6.91 7.95
C LEU A 24 -1.42 5.85 7.61
N LEU A 25 -1.72 4.94 8.54
CA LEU A 25 -2.78 3.94 8.41
C LEU A 25 -4.17 4.59 8.35
N GLY A 26 -4.42 5.59 9.18
CA GLY A 26 -5.67 6.36 9.14
C GLY A 26 -5.85 7.15 7.85
N LEU A 27 -4.76 7.67 7.27
CA LEU A 27 -4.77 8.32 5.96
C LEU A 27 -4.92 7.31 4.80
N ALA A 28 -4.38 6.10 4.97
CA ALA A 28 -4.46 5.02 4.00
C ALA A 28 -5.87 4.39 3.95
N LEU A 29 -6.56 4.31 5.08
CA LEU A 29 -7.97 3.92 5.15
C LEU A 29 -8.83 5.01 4.51
N GLY A 30 -9.25 4.76 3.26
CA GLY A 30 -10.02 5.74 2.50
C GLY A 30 -11.44 5.92 3.08
N SER A 31 -11.99 7.13 2.90
CA SER A 31 -13.42 7.41 3.18
C SER A 31 -14.35 6.39 2.51
N GLY A 32 -13.98 5.91 1.32
CA GLY A 32 -14.70 4.88 0.59
C GLY A 32 -14.84 3.57 1.35
N GLU A 33 -13.80 3.11 2.06
CA GLU A 33 -13.86 1.89 2.87
C GLU A 33 -14.74 2.08 4.11
N LEU A 34 -14.65 3.23 4.78
CA LEU A 34 -15.46 3.53 5.96
C LEU A 34 -16.97 3.57 5.67
N ILE A 35 -17.37 3.91 4.44
CA ILE A 35 -18.78 3.92 4.00
C ILE A 35 -19.18 2.58 3.35
N MET A 36 -18.29 1.99 2.55
CA MET A 36 -18.55 0.71 1.88
C MET A 36 -18.70 -0.45 2.85
N TRP A 37 -17.88 -0.53 3.90
CA TRP A 37 -17.94 -1.64 4.86
C TRP A 37 -19.30 -1.72 5.58
N PRO A 38 -19.83 -0.64 6.18
CA PRO A 38 -21.18 -0.65 6.76
C PRO A 38 -22.27 -0.96 5.74
N TYR A 39 -22.14 -0.44 4.52
CA TYR A 39 -23.10 -0.70 3.44
C TYR A 39 -23.16 -2.20 3.08
N LEU A 40 -21.98 -2.82 2.89
CA LEU A 40 -21.86 -4.23 2.57
C LEU A 40 -22.34 -5.12 3.73
N VAL A 41 -22.00 -4.77 4.98
CA VAL A 41 -22.46 -5.51 6.17
C VAL A 41 -23.98 -5.36 6.35
N SER A 42 -24.55 -4.20 6.05
CA SER A 42 -26.01 -3.98 6.08
C SER A 42 -26.74 -4.84 5.05
N GLN A 43 -26.18 -4.99 3.85
CA GLN A 43 -26.82 -5.71 2.75
C GLN A 43 -26.60 -7.23 2.77
N TYR A 44 -25.40 -7.68 3.17
CA TYR A 44 -24.98 -9.09 3.09
C TYR A 44 -24.71 -9.72 4.47
N GLY A 45 -24.85 -8.96 5.55
CA GLY A 45 -24.59 -9.41 6.91
C GLY A 45 -23.10 -9.57 7.24
N LEU A 46 -22.81 -10.14 8.41
CA LEU A 46 -21.44 -10.36 8.92
C LEU A 46 -20.62 -11.38 8.12
N GLY A 47 -21.24 -12.11 7.17
CA GLY A 47 -20.56 -13.10 6.33
C GLY A 47 -19.49 -12.51 5.40
N ILE A 48 -19.57 -11.21 5.09
CA ILE A 48 -18.63 -10.52 4.18
C ILE A 48 -17.29 -10.16 4.84
N ILE A 49 -17.16 -10.26 6.16
CA ILE A 49 -15.92 -9.89 6.88
C ILE A 49 -14.70 -10.67 6.35
N TRP A 50 -14.90 -11.92 5.91
CA TRP A 50 -13.85 -12.72 5.29
C TRP A 50 -13.34 -12.14 3.95
N GLY A 51 -14.20 -11.43 3.22
CA GLY A 51 -13.78 -10.68 2.02
C GLY A 51 -12.78 -9.58 2.34
N GLY A 52 -12.89 -8.96 3.51
CA GLY A 52 -11.92 -7.96 3.99
C GLY A 52 -10.56 -8.57 4.26
N LEU A 53 -10.53 -9.76 4.85
CA LEU A 53 -9.29 -10.51 5.07
C LEU A 53 -8.58 -10.82 3.75
N ILE A 54 -9.33 -11.24 2.74
CA ILE A 54 -8.80 -11.49 1.39
C ILE A 54 -8.28 -10.20 0.76
N GLY A 55 -9.06 -9.11 0.86
CA GLY A 55 -8.70 -7.79 0.34
C GLY A 55 -7.40 -7.26 0.93
N ILE A 56 -7.27 -7.30 2.26
CA ILE A 56 -6.06 -6.88 2.99
C ILE A 56 -4.86 -7.76 2.59
N THR A 57 -5.08 -9.07 2.43
CA THR A 57 -4.01 -9.99 1.98
C THR A 57 -3.52 -9.64 0.59
N PHE A 58 -4.44 -9.36 -0.34
CA PHE A 58 -4.10 -8.91 -1.70
C PHE A 58 -3.39 -7.56 -1.68
N GLN A 59 -3.89 -6.60 -0.90
CA GLN A 59 -3.28 -5.28 -0.76
C GLN A 59 -1.86 -5.38 -0.20
N TYR A 60 -1.64 -6.25 0.79
CA TYR A 60 -0.31 -6.55 1.31
C TYR A 60 0.61 -7.11 0.22
N PHE A 61 0.18 -8.18 -0.46
CA PHE A 61 1.00 -8.83 -1.48
C PHE A 61 1.34 -7.90 -2.65
N LEU A 62 0.36 -7.15 -3.14
CA LEU A 62 0.56 -6.19 -4.22
C LEU A 62 1.52 -5.07 -3.81
N ASN A 63 1.33 -4.46 -2.63
CA ASN A 63 2.23 -3.42 -2.14
C ASN A 63 3.66 -3.96 -1.92
N THR A 64 3.80 -5.17 -1.38
CA THR A 64 5.10 -5.80 -1.20
C THR A 64 5.79 -6.05 -2.54
N GLU A 65 5.09 -6.56 -3.54
CA GLU A 65 5.68 -6.81 -4.85
C GLU A 65 6.02 -5.51 -5.59
N ILE A 66 5.20 -4.47 -5.44
CA ILE A 66 5.46 -3.14 -5.99
C ILE A 66 6.74 -2.56 -5.38
N MET A 67 6.92 -2.67 -4.06
CA MET A 67 8.14 -2.23 -3.39
C MET A 67 9.37 -3.03 -3.86
N ARG A 68 9.25 -4.36 -3.99
CA ARG A 68 10.34 -5.22 -4.49
C ARG A 68 10.75 -4.87 -5.92
N TYR A 69 9.76 -4.64 -6.80
CA TYR A 69 10.02 -4.21 -8.17
C TYR A 69 10.74 -2.86 -8.22
N THR A 70 10.24 -1.89 -7.44
CA THR A 70 10.83 -0.54 -7.37
C THR A 70 12.26 -0.59 -6.82
N LEU A 71 12.52 -1.45 -5.82
CA LEU A 71 13.85 -1.63 -5.24
C LEU A 71 14.82 -2.32 -6.22
N ALA A 72 14.35 -3.33 -6.97
CA ALA A 72 15.19 -4.10 -7.89
C ALA A 72 15.57 -3.32 -9.16
N TRP A 73 14.65 -2.51 -9.70
CA TRP A 73 14.84 -1.82 -10.98
C TRP A 73 15.11 -0.32 -10.84
N GLY A 74 14.86 0.28 -9.67
CA GLY A 74 14.95 1.73 -9.47
C GLY A 74 13.91 2.54 -10.26
N GLU A 75 12.98 1.87 -10.93
CA GLU A 75 11.90 2.45 -11.72
C GLU A 75 10.55 2.22 -11.01
N SER A 76 9.64 3.18 -11.11
CA SER A 76 8.28 3.00 -10.61
C SER A 76 7.58 1.85 -11.34
N VAL A 77 6.73 1.09 -10.64
CA VAL A 77 5.92 0.01 -11.22
C VAL A 77 5.10 0.48 -12.42
N PHE A 78 4.65 1.74 -12.47
CA PHE A 78 3.93 2.28 -13.63
C PHE A 78 4.79 2.30 -14.90
N VAL A 79 6.11 2.45 -14.77
CA VAL A 79 7.06 2.39 -15.91
C VAL A 79 7.23 0.94 -16.38
N GLY A 80 7.31 -0.01 -15.44
CA GLY A 80 7.29 -1.44 -15.74
C GLY A 80 6.00 -1.88 -16.45
N TRP A 81 4.87 -1.39 -15.96
CA TRP A 81 3.56 -1.65 -16.54
C TRP A 81 3.43 -1.09 -17.95
N ARG A 82 3.94 0.12 -18.19
CA ARG A 82 3.99 0.73 -19.51
C ARG A 82 4.79 -0.10 -20.54
N ARG A 83 5.76 -0.92 -20.11
CA ARG A 83 6.49 -1.86 -21.00
C ARG A 83 5.66 -3.08 -21.37
N TRP A 84 4.73 -3.51 -20.51
CA TRP A 84 3.84 -4.65 -20.75
C TRP A 84 2.59 -4.28 -21.56
N GLY A 85 2.16 -3.02 -21.50
CA GLY A 85 1.10 -2.52 -22.37
C GLY A 85 0.86 -1.02 -22.17
N LYS A 86 0.84 -0.26 -23.28
CA LYS A 86 0.58 1.20 -23.28
C LYS A 86 -0.77 1.58 -22.64
N LEU A 87 -1.75 0.68 -22.65
CA LEU A 87 -3.12 0.92 -22.20
C LEU A 87 -3.34 0.70 -20.70
N ILE A 88 -2.43 0.01 -20.03
CA ILE A 88 -2.66 -0.40 -18.65
C ILE A 88 -2.44 0.72 -17.62
N PRO A 89 -1.49 1.68 -17.80
CA PRO A 89 -1.44 2.85 -16.93
C PRO A 89 -2.57 3.87 -17.17
N ALA A 90 -3.44 3.67 -18.18
CA ALA A 90 -4.55 4.58 -18.46
C ALA A 90 -5.80 4.32 -17.59
N TRP A 91 -5.80 3.23 -16.81
CA TRP A 91 -6.91 2.82 -15.95
C TRP A 91 -6.66 3.15 -14.46
N PHE A 92 -5.53 3.78 -14.14
CA PHE A 92 -5.20 4.34 -12.83
C PHE A 92 -5.48 5.85 -12.85
#